data_AF-A0A7C5FFQ4-F1
#
_entry.id   AF-A0A7C5FFQ4-F1
#
_cell.length_a   1.000
_cell.length_b   1.000
_cell.length_c   1.000
_cell.angle_alpha   90.00
_cell.angle_beta   90.00
_cell.angle_gamma   90.00
#
_symmetry.space_group_name_H-M   'P 1'
#
loop_
_entity.id
_entity.type
_entity.pdbx_description
1 polymer ?
#
loop_
_entity_poly.entity_id
_entity_poly.type
_entity_poly.pdbx_seq_one_letter_code
_entity_poly.pdbx_strand_id
1 'polypeptide(L)'
;MLVFSDLHIDLENIQECISIMNEIKSIINDHKINELVTIGDIFDKHNPFNEEINTFCNFLKDINVKTYIVVAPSHESITPENNIFKHFELLNPNIKTYFKELILNDIYFGHFTVKESLKGFNETKSIYDFTNYRCILLGHQHTWQKITNNSYHIGSSRWVRFDEDHKINKKVAIIYNDNIEFIDLKSPIKMLDVLYNSENDLPSNSNLKVRLIFKSYSSLLNWLKVSNKYKNYFHTLKIKIDFENLEISKLQETKKVESYVQELLNWVDKNNINEKIKNLIK
;
A
#
# COMPACT_ATOMS: atom_id res chain seq x y z
N MET A 1 12.42 12.92 15.84
CA MET A 1 12.01 12.91 14.41
C MET A 1 11.06 11.74 14.20
N LEU A 2 9.97 11.90 13.46
CA LEU A 2 9.12 10.79 13.01
C LEU A 2 9.39 10.51 11.54
N VAL A 3 9.42 9.23 11.18
CA VAL A 3 9.68 8.75 9.82
C VAL A 3 8.56 7.78 9.41
N PHE A 4 7.97 8.01 8.24
CA PHE A 4 7.06 7.07 7.58
C PHE A 4 7.38 6.97 6.09
N SER A 5 6.79 6.00 5.40
CA SER A 5 7.11 5.68 4.01
C SER A 5 5.86 5.23 3.26
N ASP A 6 5.89 5.38 1.93
CA ASP A 6 4.98 4.71 1.00
C ASP A 6 3.50 4.79 1.43
N LEU A 7 2.97 6.01 1.51
CA LEU A 7 1.56 6.22 1.86
C LEU A 7 0.63 5.86 0.69
N HIS A 8 1.11 6.05 -0.55
CA HIS A 8 0.38 5.75 -1.78
C HIS A 8 -1.05 6.30 -1.75
N ILE A 9 -1.23 7.60 -1.54
CA ILE A 9 -2.56 8.23 -1.54
C ILE A 9 -3.19 8.00 -2.91
N ASP A 10 -4.41 7.45 -2.89
CA ASP A 10 -5.25 7.28 -4.07
C ASP A 10 -6.74 7.52 -3.72
N LEU A 11 -7.55 7.87 -4.72
CA LEU A 11 -9.00 8.11 -4.55
C LEU A 11 -9.77 6.91 -3.97
N GLU A 12 -9.40 5.68 -4.34
CA GLU A 12 -10.12 4.48 -3.88
C GLU A 12 -9.94 4.26 -2.37
N ASN A 13 -8.78 4.66 -1.83
CA ASN A 13 -8.37 4.43 -0.44
C ASN A 13 -8.23 5.75 0.35
N ILE A 14 -8.78 6.86 -0.13
CA ILE A 14 -8.53 8.20 0.44
C ILE A 14 -8.96 8.31 1.91
N GLN A 15 -10.06 7.67 2.29
CA GLN A 15 -10.57 7.68 3.68
C GLN A 15 -9.67 6.91 4.63
N GLU A 16 -9.09 5.79 4.18
CA GLU A 16 -8.06 5.06 4.94
C GLU A 16 -6.81 5.94 5.10
N CYS A 17 -6.36 6.59 4.03
CA CYS A 17 -5.20 7.49 4.08
C CYS A 17 -5.41 8.64 5.07
N ILE A 18 -6.61 9.24 5.10
CA ILE A 18 -6.99 10.26 6.10
C ILE A 18 -6.91 9.71 7.52
N SER A 19 -7.41 8.49 7.75
CA SER A 19 -7.34 7.84 9.07
C SER A 19 -5.89 7.63 9.52
N ILE A 20 -5.02 7.17 8.62
CA ILE A 20 -3.59 7.00 8.86
C ILE A 20 -2.89 8.33 9.17
N MET A 21 -3.16 9.36 8.37
CA MET A 21 -2.60 10.69 8.59
C MET A 21 -3.04 11.29 9.93
N ASN A 22 -4.30 11.06 10.34
CA ASN A 22 -4.79 11.48 11.66
C ASN A 22 -4.11 10.70 12.80
N GLU A 23 -3.86 9.41 12.63
CA GLU A 23 -3.10 8.61 13.61
C GLU A 23 -1.64 9.12 13.71
N ILE A 24 -0.98 9.37 12.57
CA ILE A 24 0.37 9.96 12.54
C ILE A 24 0.39 11.35 13.21
N LYS A 25 -0.63 12.19 12.97
CA LYS A 25 -0.79 13.49 13.64
C LYS A 25 -0.91 13.34 15.16
N SER A 26 -1.68 12.35 15.65
CA SER A 26 -1.75 12.05 17.09
C SER A 26 -0.38 11.68 17.62
N ILE A 27 0.32 10.76 16.95
CA ILE A 27 1.68 10.35 17.35
C ILE A 27 2.60 11.57 17.40
N ILE A 28 2.61 12.44 16.38
CA ILE A 28 3.39 13.68 16.35
C ILE A 28 3.16 14.52 17.61
N ASN A 29 1.90 14.71 18.01
CA ASN A 29 1.53 15.53 19.15
C ASN A 29 1.93 14.88 20.49
N ASP A 30 1.59 13.60 20.66
CA ASP A 30 1.86 12.83 21.89
C ASP A 30 3.36 12.75 22.18
N HIS A 31 4.15 12.61 21.12
CA HIS A 31 5.60 12.46 21.15
C HIS A 31 6.36 13.78 20.95
N LYS A 32 5.65 14.91 20.85
CA LYS A 32 6.22 16.27 20.65
C LYS A 32 7.25 16.32 19.52
N ILE A 33 6.91 15.70 18.40
CA ILE A 33 7.79 15.58 17.24
C ILE A 33 7.99 16.94 16.58
N ASN A 34 9.24 17.37 16.45
CA ASN A 34 9.60 18.62 15.78
C ASN A 34 9.92 18.45 14.29
N GLU A 35 10.26 17.23 13.86
CA GLU A 35 10.70 16.93 12.50
C GLU A 35 10.00 15.68 11.99
N LEU A 36 9.41 15.79 10.79
CA LEU A 36 8.74 14.71 10.09
C LEU A 36 9.50 14.40 8.79
N VAL A 37 9.75 13.12 8.53
CA VAL A 37 10.37 12.64 7.30
C VAL A 37 9.43 11.64 6.62
N THR A 38 9.21 11.81 5.33
CA THR A 38 8.54 10.80 4.50
C THR A 38 9.51 10.28 3.43
N ILE A 39 9.60 8.96 3.31
CA ILE A 39 10.50 8.30 2.36
C ILE A 39 9.70 7.85 1.14
N GLY A 40 9.58 8.74 0.16
CA GLY A 40 8.96 8.53 -1.15
C GLY A 40 7.51 8.03 -1.15
N ASP A 41 7.01 7.85 -2.38
CA ASP A 41 5.69 7.34 -2.74
C ASP A 41 4.55 7.79 -1.82
N ILE A 42 4.41 9.12 -1.71
CA ILE A 42 3.29 9.72 -0.98
C ILE A 42 2.02 9.55 -1.79
N PHE A 43 2.10 9.70 -3.11
CA PHE A 43 0.99 9.49 -4.03
C PHE A 43 1.19 8.21 -4.83
N ASP A 44 0.12 7.46 -5.09
CA ASP A 44 0.17 6.23 -5.89
C ASP A 44 0.52 6.52 -7.37
N LYS A 45 0.20 7.73 -7.84
CA LYS A 45 0.34 8.16 -9.23
C LYS A 45 1.28 9.33 -9.38
N HIS A 46 1.97 9.36 -10.52
CA HIS A 46 2.79 10.49 -10.94
C HIS A 46 2.03 11.82 -11.01
N ASN A 47 0.76 11.76 -11.45
CA ASN A 47 -0.13 12.90 -11.55
C ASN A 47 -1.34 12.66 -10.63
N PRO A 48 -1.22 12.94 -9.32
CA PRO A 48 -2.32 12.76 -8.40
C PRO A 48 -3.50 13.68 -8.75
N PHE A 49 -4.70 13.23 -8.45
CA PHE A 49 -5.90 14.04 -8.58
C PHE A 49 -5.92 15.18 -7.55
N ASN A 50 -6.64 16.26 -7.85
CA ASN A 50 -6.75 17.41 -6.95
C ASN A 50 -7.25 17.03 -5.55
N GLU A 51 -8.12 16.04 -5.43
CA GLU A 51 -8.62 15.57 -4.13
C GLU A 51 -7.53 14.87 -3.31
N GLU A 52 -6.67 14.07 -3.95
CA GLU A 52 -5.52 13.42 -3.33
C GLU A 52 -4.52 14.49 -2.83
N ILE A 53 -4.22 15.48 -3.67
CA ILE A 53 -3.37 16.63 -3.33
C ILE A 53 -3.96 17.43 -2.15
N ASN A 54 -5.24 17.79 -2.23
CA ASN A 54 -5.91 18.56 -1.19
C ASN A 54 -5.92 17.83 0.15
N THR A 55 -6.13 16.52 0.13
CA THR A 55 -6.09 15.68 1.33
C THR A 55 -4.72 15.76 2.00
N PHE A 56 -3.65 15.64 1.23
CA PHE A 56 -2.30 15.75 1.77
C PHE A 56 -1.96 17.17 2.24
N CYS A 57 -2.36 18.20 1.50
CA CYS A 57 -2.22 19.61 1.91
C CYS A 57 -2.91 19.90 3.25
N ASN A 58 -4.09 19.32 3.49
CA ASN A 58 -4.80 19.48 4.75
C ASN A 58 -4.03 18.82 5.90
N PHE A 59 -3.48 17.63 5.69
CA PHE A 59 -2.58 17.01 6.67
C PHE A 59 -1.37 17.89 6.97
N LEU A 60 -0.71 18.47 5.96
CA LEU A 60 0.45 19.36 6.14
C LEU A 60 0.12 20.66 6.90
N LYS A 61 -1.07 21.22 6.70
CA LYS A 61 -1.55 22.40 7.45
C LYS A 61 -1.80 22.10 8.92
N ASP A 62 -2.20 20.86 9.20
CA ASP A 62 -2.68 20.42 10.49
C ASP A 62 -1.58 19.94 11.45
N ILE A 63 -0.44 19.51 10.93
CA ILE A 63 0.69 19.05 11.72
C ILE A 63 1.52 20.23 12.25
N ASN A 64 1.92 20.16 13.52
CA ASN A 64 2.73 21.19 14.17
C ASN A 64 4.22 20.78 14.22
N VAL A 65 4.82 20.55 13.06
CA VAL A 65 6.26 20.23 12.95
C VAL A 65 7.04 21.46 12.48
N LYS A 66 8.26 21.62 12.98
CA LYS A 66 9.17 22.69 12.57
C LYS A 66 9.75 22.44 11.19
N THR A 67 9.92 21.18 10.81
CA THR A 67 10.44 20.80 9.50
C THR A 67 9.75 19.54 9.01
N TYR A 68 9.36 19.56 7.75
CA TYR A 68 8.89 18.40 7.01
C TYR A 68 9.85 18.09 5.87
N ILE A 69 10.28 16.85 5.75
CA ILE A 69 11.27 16.40 4.77
C ILE A 69 10.66 15.30 3.90
N VAL A 70 10.71 15.47 2.59
CA VAL A 70 10.35 14.44 1.61
C VAL A 70 11.63 13.93 0.97
N VAL A 71 11.86 12.61 1.01
CA VAL A 71 13.06 11.96 0.46
C VAL A 71 12.69 11.04 -0.69
N ALA A 72 13.38 11.20 -1.82
CA ALA A 72 13.40 10.32 -2.98
C ALA A 72 12.00 9.82 -3.44
N PRO A 73 11.08 10.70 -3.86
CA PRO A 73 9.84 10.27 -4.50
C PRO A 73 10.14 9.49 -5.79
N SER A 74 9.58 8.28 -5.94
CA SER A 74 9.83 7.43 -7.11
C SER A 74 8.64 7.40 -8.06
N HIS A 75 7.42 7.46 -7.51
CA HIS A 75 6.18 7.54 -8.29
C HIS A 75 5.91 8.96 -8.84
N GLU A 76 6.32 10.01 -8.13
CA GLU A 76 6.08 11.39 -8.51
C GLU A 76 7.12 11.97 -9.49
N SER A 77 6.72 12.95 -10.32
CA SER A 77 7.59 13.57 -11.33
C SER A 77 8.90 14.07 -10.74
N ILE A 78 10.04 13.52 -11.15
CA ILE A 78 11.36 13.97 -10.66
C ILE A 78 11.80 15.28 -11.37
N THR A 79 11.12 15.68 -12.45
CA THR A 79 11.44 16.95 -13.12
C THR A 79 11.01 18.15 -12.25
N PRO A 80 11.91 19.11 -11.97
CA PRO A 80 11.61 20.23 -11.06
C PRO A 80 10.38 21.06 -11.44
N GLU A 81 10.06 21.13 -12.73
CA GLU A 81 8.98 21.95 -13.29
C GLU A 81 7.58 21.36 -13.04
N ASN A 82 7.49 20.04 -12.84
CA ASN A 82 6.22 19.33 -12.67
C ASN A 82 6.14 18.56 -11.34
N ASN A 83 7.04 18.84 -10.39
CA ASN A 83 7.05 18.15 -9.12
C ASN A 83 6.13 18.85 -8.10
N ILE A 84 5.10 18.11 -7.64
CA ILE A 84 4.14 18.61 -6.66
C ILE A 84 4.78 19.03 -5.32
N PHE A 85 5.84 18.36 -4.88
CA PHE A 85 6.55 18.72 -3.64
C PHE A 85 7.33 20.02 -3.78
N LYS A 86 7.84 20.36 -4.97
CA LYS A 86 8.46 21.67 -5.20
C LYS A 86 7.44 22.79 -5.02
N HIS A 87 6.19 22.57 -5.44
CA HIS A 87 5.10 23.50 -5.14
C HIS A 87 4.82 23.59 -3.64
N PHE A 88 4.86 22.47 -2.89
CA PHE A 88 4.69 22.50 -1.44
C PHE A 88 5.80 23.28 -0.72
N GLU A 89 7.07 23.16 -1.15
CA GLU A 89 8.17 23.98 -0.61
C GLU A 89 7.94 25.49 -0.80
N LEU A 90 7.42 25.89 -1.97
CA LEU A 90 7.13 27.30 -2.26
C LEU A 90 6.00 27.85 -1.38
N LEU A 91 5.05 26.99 -0.99
CA LEU A 91 3.93 27.37 -0.12
C LEU A 91 4.29 27.34 1.37
N ASN A 92 5.28 26.54 1.76
CA ASN A 92 5.69 26.41 3.15
C ASN A 92 7.22 26.19 3.24
N PRO A 93 7.99 27.19 3.73
CA PRO A 93 9.45 27.10 3.80
C PRO A 93 9.95 26.04 4.79
N ASN A 94 9.08 25.49 5.64
CA ASN A 94 9.41 24.40 6.54
C ASN A 94 9.41 23.03 5.82
N ILE A 95 8.90 22.96 4.58
CA ILE A 95 8.92 21.76 3.75
C ILE A 95 10.22 21.75 2.93
N LYS A 96 10.90 20.61 2.93
CA LYS A 96 12.13 20.38 2.17
C LYS A 96 12.02 19.07 1.41
N THR A 97 12.35 19.09 0.13
CA THR A 97 12.32 17.92 -0.76
C THR A 97 13.72 17.61 -1.22
N TYR A 98 14.08 16.34 -1.09
CA TYR A 98 15.33 15.79 -1.57
C TYR A 98 14.99 14.75 -2.63
N PHE A 99 15.29 15.03 -3.90
CA PHE A 99 15.03 14.11 -5.03
C PHE A 99 16.03 12.94 -5.11
N LYS A 100 16.87 12.81 -4.10
CA LYS A 100 17.89 11.78 -3.95
C LYS A 100 17.89 11.32 -2.51
N GLU A 101 18.82 10.43 -2.20
CA GLU A 101 19.06 9.98 -0.85
C GLU A 101 19.50 11.14 0.06
N LEU A 102 19.08 11.09 1.32
CA LEU A 102 19.36 12.11 2.33
C LEU A 102 20.21 11.52 3.44
N ILE A 103 21.22 12.27 3.88
CA ILE A 103 21.99 11.98 5.08
C ILE A 103 21.70 13.09 6.09
N LEU A 104 21.19 12.74 7.26
CA LEU A 104 20.87 13.69 8.32
C LEU A 104 21.23 13.08 9.69
N ASN A 105 22.15 13.72 10.42
CA ASN A 105 22.61 13.28 11.74
C ASN A 105 23.10 11.81 11.75
N ASP A 106 23.93 11.45 10.77
CA ASP A 106 24.44 10.09 10.51
C ASP A 106 23.35 9.03 10.26
N ILE A 107 22.16 9.46 9.85
CA ILE A 107 21.06 8.60 9.40
C ILE A 107 20.95 8.72 7.89
N TYR A 108 20.99 7.58 7.21
CA TYR A 108 20.78 7.48 5.77
C TYR A 108 19.32 7.19 5.46
N PHE A 109 18.73 7.99 4.60
CA PHE A 109 17.37 7.84 4.09
C PHE A 109 17.42 7.59 2.59
N GLY A 110 16.77 6.54 2.11
CA GLY A 110 16.72 6.21 0.69
C GLY A 110 15.43 5.50 0.31
N HIS A 111 15.02 5.61 -0.95
CA HIS A 111 13.83 4.93 -1.46
C HIS A 111 14.25 3.97 -2.59
N PHE A 112 14.62 2.75 -2.24
CA PHE A 112 15.03 1.67 -3.15
C PHE A 112 15.15 0.35 -2.37
N THR A 113 15.16 -0.80 -3.05
CA THR A 113 15.49 -2.08 -2.39
C THR A 113 16.97 -2.43 -2.50
N VAL A 114 17.47 -3.29 -1.60
CA VAL A 114 18.84 -3.79 -1.59
C VAL A 114 18.83 -5.30 -1.77
N LYS A 115 19.99 -5.91 -2.05
CA LYS A 115 20.11 -7.37 -2.21
C LYS A 115 19.56 -8.18 -1.03
N GLU A 116 19.65 -7.63 0.17
CA GLU A 116 19.19 -8.25 1.41
C GLU A 116 17.69 -8.00 1.71
N SER A 117 16.97 -7.28 0.84
CA SER A 117 15.53 -7.08 0.94
C SER A 117 14.74 -8.37 0.72
N LEU A 118 13.60 -8.53 1.41
CA LEU A 118 12.68 -9.67 1.21
C LEU A 118 12.18 -9.78 -0.24
N LYS A 119 12.00 -8.64 -0.92
CA LYS A 119 11.57 -8.57 -2.33
C LYS A 119 12.64 -7.94 -3.25
N GLY A 120 13.92 -8.07 -2.92
CA GLY A 120 15.02 -7.56 -3.76
C GLY A 120 15.25 -8.44 -4.99
N PHE A 121 14.67 -8.08 -6.13
CA PHE A 121 14.91 -8.79 -7.39
C PHE A 121 15.90 -8.00 -8.25
N ASN A 122 17.09 -8.56 -8.47
CA ASN A 122 18.15 -7.96 -9.31
C ASN A 122 18.74 -6.64 -8.78
N GLU A 123 18.77 -6.45 -7.47
CA GLU A 123 19.35 -5.25 -6.89
C GLU A 123 20.87 -5.20 -7.03
N THR A 124 21.38 -4.02 -7.36
CA THR A 124 22.83 -3.79 -7.53
C THR A 124 23.50 -3.39 -6.23
N LYS A 125 22.81 -2.60 -5.40
CA LYS A 125 23.26 -2.11 -4.09
C LYS A 125 23.08 -3.18 -3.00
N SER A 126 24.07 -3.32 -2.13
CA SER A 126 23.98 -4.12 -0.90
C SER A 126 23.85 -3.20 0.30
N ILE A 127 23.20 -3.65 1.37
CA ILE A 127 23.16 -2.90 2.62
C ILE A 127 24.55 -2.64 3.20
N TYR A 128 25.52 -3.49 2.87
CA TYR A 128 26.91 -3.35 3.33
C TYR A 128 27.65 -2.16 2.69
N ASP A 129 27.14 -1.63 1.59
CA ASP A 129 27.66 -0.40 0.96
C ASP A 129 27.40 0.86 1.82
N PHE A 130 26.57 0.74 2.87
CA PHE A 130 26.10 1.84 3.72
C PHE A 130 26.54 1.72 5.19
N THR A 131 27.58 0.92 5.48
CA THR A 131 27.99 0.58 6.86
C THR A 131 28.45 1.76 7.73
N ASN A 132 28.75 2.91 7.15
CA ASN A 132 29.25 4.09 7.87
C ASN A 132 28.15 4.92 8.56
N TYR A 133 26.88 4.56 8.40
CA TYR A 133 25.78 5.30 9.01
C TYR A 133 25.33 4.66 10.32
N ARG A 134 24.97 5.50 11.29
CA ARG A 134 24.41 5.06 12.57
C ARG A 134 23.10 4.30 12.36
N CYS A 135 22.28 4.76 11.42
CA CYS A 135 21.01 4.13 11.07
C CYS A 135 20.73 4.29 9.56
N ILE A 136 20.08 3.30 8.97
CA ILE A 136 19.67 3.30 7.56
C ILE A 136 18.17 2.99 7.48
N LEU A 137 17.40 3.92 6.95
CA LEU A 137 15.95 3.79 6.78
C LEU A 137 15.60 3.86 5.31
N LEU A 138 14.99 2.78 4.82
CA LEU A 138 14.64 2.61 3.41
C LEU A 138 13.12 2.54 3.21
N GLY A 139 12.67 3.11 2.09
CA GLY A 139 11.31 2.96 1.54
C GLY A 139 11.27 1.98 0.37
N HIS A 140 10.22 2.02 -0.46
CA HIS A 140 9.97 1.17 -1.64
C HIS A 140 9.46 -0.24 -1.33
N GLN A 141 10.03 -0.91 -0.34
CA GLN A 141 9.48 -2.19 0.12
C GLN A 141 8.32 -1.94 1.09
N HIS A 142 7.12 -2.34 0.71
CA HIS A 142 5.90 -2.12 1.51
C HIS A 142 5.83 -2.94 2.82
N THR A 143 6.60 -4.03 2.92
CA THR A 143 6.68 -4.86 4.13
C THR A 143 7.82 -4.37 5.00
N TRP A 144 7.52 -4.05 6.26
CA TRP A 144 8.55 -3.73 7.25
C TRP A 144 9.55 -4.88 7.35
N GLN A 145 10.83 -4.56 7.35
CA GLN A 145 11.89 -5.54 7.48
C GLN A 145 13.05 -4.93 8.22
N LYS A 146 13.48 -5.58 9.31
CA LYS A 146 14.81 -5.40 9.85
C LYS A 146 15.82 -6.15 8.98
N ILE A 147 16.74 -5.45 8.33
CA ILE A 147 17.74 -6.05 7.43
C ILE A 147 18.99 -6.40 8.24
N THR A 148 19.54 -5.43 8.98
CA THR A 148 20.63 -5.61 9.95
C THR A 148 20.25 -5.03 11.31
N ASN A 149 21.19 -4.89 12.25
CA ASN A 149 20.92 -4.26 13.55
C ASN A 149 20.57 -2.77 13.47
N ASN A 150 20.98 -2.08 12.42
CA ASN A 150 20.78 -0.64 12.25
C ASN A 150 20.17 -0.25 10.90
N SER A 151 19.69 -1.22 10.13
CA SER A 151 19.08 -0.98 8.82
C SER A 151 17.70 -1.60 8.68
N TYR A 152 16.78 -0.84 8.10
CA TYR A 152 15.37 -1.16 8.08
C TYR A 152 14.72 -0.72 6.77
N HIS A 153 13.86 -1.57 6.21
CA HIS A 153 12.73 -1.09 5.42
C HIS A 153 11.62 -0.71 6.38
N ILE A 154 11.16 0.55 6.31
CA ILE A 154 10.07 1.03 7.17
C ILE A 154 8.75 0.32 6.83
N GLY A 155 8.58 -0.08 5.57
CA GLY A 155 7.29 -0.56 5.09
C GLY A 155 6.38 0.60 4.70
N SER A 156 5.31 0.28 3.99
CA SER A 156 4.27 1.25 3.67
C SER A 156 3.43 1.56 4.90
N SER A 157 2.82 2.74 4.89
CA SER A 157 1.94 3.17 5.98
C SER A 157 0.56 2.50 5.90
N ARG A 158 0.20 1.95 4.73
CA ARG A 158 -1.04 1.17 4.51
C ARG A 158 -0.75 -0.18 3.84
N TRP A 159 -1.71 -1.09 3.83
CA TRP A 159 -1.65 -2.26 2.96
C TRP A 159 -1.93 -1.82 1.52
N VAL A 160 -0.94 -1.98 0.63
CA VAL A 160 -1.06 -1.53 -0.78
C VAL A 160 -1.41 -2.71 -1.68
N ARG A 161 -0.84 -3.89 -1.41
CA ARG A 161 -1.05 -5.12 -2.19
C ARG A 161 -1.41 -6.31 -1.31
N PHE A 162 -2.20 -7.21 -1.89
CA PHE A 162 -2.65 -8.45 -1.23
C PHE A 162 -1.53 -9.49 -1.03
N ASP A 163 -0.40 -9.37 -1.72
CA ASP A 163 0.78 -10.24 -1.58
C ASP A 163 1.82 -9.71 -0.55
N GLU A 164 1.44 -8.73 0.26
CA GLU A 164 2.23 -8.29 1.41
C GLU A 164 2.06 -9.25 2.61
N ASP A 165 3.01 -9.29 3.54
CA ASP A 165 2.93 -10.16 4.72
C ASP A 165 1.98 -9.58 5.78
N HIS A 166 0.71 -10.01 5.74
CA HIS A 166 -0.36 -9.56 6.65
C HIS A 166 -0.16 -9.88 8.13
N LYS A 167 0.89 -10.62 8.50
CA LYS A 167 1.26 -10.88 9.91
C LYS A 167 2.05 -9.72 10.52
N ILE A 168 2.63 -8.86 9.69
CA ILE A 168 3.46 -7.73 10.13
C ILE A 168 2.61 -6.46 10.15
N ASN A 169 2.41 -5.86 11.31
CA ASN A 169 1.70 -4.58 11.37
C ASN A 169 2.47 -3.48 10.61
N LYS A 170 1.71 -2.53 10.05
CA LYS A 170 2.26 -1.31 9.43
C LYS A 170 2.86 -0.43 10.52
N LYS A 171 3.95 0.26 10.23
CA LYS A 171 4.77 0.93 11.25
C LYS A 171 5.19 2.32 10.81
N VAL A 172 5.45 3.17 11.80
CA VAL A 172 6.28 4.36 11.69
C VAL A 172 7.48 4.22 12.60
N ALA A 173 8.56 4.96 12.32
CA ALA A 173 9.71 5.02 13.20
C ALA A 173 9.77 6.38 13.90
N ILE A 174 10.06 6.37 15.19
CA ILE A 174 10.44 7.56 15.94
C ILE A 174 11.90 7.46 16.32
N ILE A 175 12.64 8.54 16.06
CA ILE A 175 14.06 8.65 16.36
C ILE A 175 14.26 9.73 17.42
N TYR A 176 14.86 9.32 18.53
CA TYR A 176 15.25 10.19 19.65
C TYR A 176 16.69 9.90 20.04
N ASN A 177 17.56 10.91 19.91
CA ASN A 177 18.99 10.75 20.14
C ASN A 177 19.52 9.56 19.33
N ASP A 178 20.07 8.56 20.03
CA ASP A 178 20.65 7.35 19.44
C ASP A 178 19.65 6.20 19.27
N ASN A 179 18.42 6.34 19.76
CA ASN A 179 17.41 5.27 19.77
C ASN A 179 16.41 5.40 18.62
N ILE A 180 16.00 4.24 18.11
CA ILE A 180 14.89 4.10 17.17
C ILE A 180 13.79 3.25 17.82
N GLU A 181 12.58 3.78 17.83
CA GLU A 181 11.37 3.11 18.28
C GLU A 181 10.44 2.91 17.07
N PHE A 182 9.88 1.72 16.93
CA PHE A 182 8.87 1.45 15.89
C PHE A 182 7.50 1.36 16.52
N ILE A 183 6.56 2.17 16.04
CA ILE A 183 5.18 2.18 16.51
C ILE A 183 4.29 1.53 15.46
N ASP A 184 3.49 0.55 15.88
CA ASP A 184 2.47 -0.07 15.06
C ASP A 184 1.30 0.89 14.82
N LEU A 185 0.96 1.09 13.56
CA LEU A 185 -0.24 1.80 13.14
C LEU A 185 -1.47 0.88 13.22
N LYS A 186 -2.59 1.43 13.69
CA LYS A 186 -3.86 0.71 13.91
C LYS A 186 -4.89 1.03 12.83
N SER A 187 -4.81 2.22 12.23
CA SER A 187 -5.72 2.70 11.18
C SER A 187 -5.64 1.97 9.83
N PRO A 188 -4.52 1.33 9.42
CA PRO A 188 -4.47 0.59 8.17
C PRO A 188 -5.46 -0.57 8.15
N ILE A 189 -6.27 -0.65 7.09
CA ILE A 189 -7.28 -1.69 6.91
C ILE A 189 -6.60 -2.92 6.33
N LYS A 190 -6.62 -4.01 7.11
CA LYS A 190 -5.96 -5.27 6.75
C LYS A 190 -6.51 -5.85 5.45
N MET A 191 -5.60 -6.40 4.65
CA MET A 191 -5.92 -7.19 3.47
C MET A 191 -5.96 -8.68 3.83
N LEU A 192 -6.89 -9.43 3.23
CA LEU A 192 -7.03 -10.86 3.45
C LEU A 192 -7.35 -11.58 2.14
N ASP A 193 -6.56 -12.60 1.83
CA ASP A 193 -6.90 -13.61 0.83
C ASP A 193 -7.76 -14.70 1.48
N VAL A 194 -8.93 -14.94 0.89
CA VAL A 194 -9.87 -15.98 1.35
C VAL A 194 -10.03 -17.01 0.25
N LEU A 195 -9.60 -18.25 0.52
CA LEU A 195 -9.94 -19.38 -0.34
C LEU A 195 -11.43 -19.70 -0.16
N TYR A 196 -12.26 -19.26 -1.10
CA TYR A 196 -13.71 -19.35 -0.96
C TYR A 196 -14.22 -20.70 -1.46
N ASN A 197 -14.98 -21.40 -0.61
CA ASN A 197 -15.78 -22.57 -0.97
C ASN A 197 -17.25 -22.40 -0.55
N SER A 198 -17.48 -21.71 0.57
CA SER A 198 -18.79 -21.45 1.15
C SER A 198 -18.82 -20.10 1.89
N GLU A 199 -20.02 -19.66 2.26
CA GLU A 199 -20.22 -18.41 3.03
C GLU A 199 -19.51 -18.43 4.40
N ASN A 200 -19.29 -19.62 4.97
CA ASN A 200 -18.59 -19.78 6.25
C ASN A 200 -17.09 -19.44 6.17
N ASP A 201 -16.51 -19.37 4.97
CA ASP A 201 -15.10 -18.98 4.79
C ASP A 201 -14.91 -17.46 4.90
N LEU A 202 -16.00 -16.68 4.82
CA LEU A 202 -15.95 -15.23 4.84
C LEU A 202 -15.69 -14.71 6.27
N PRO A 203 -14.78 -13.74 6.44
CA PRO A 203 -14.55 -13.14 7.74
C PRO A 203 -15.77 -12.33 8.19
N SER A 204 -16.04 -12.35 9.49
CA SER A 204 -17.15 -11.59 10.10
C SER A 204 -16.83 -10.11 10.34
N ASN A 205 -15.61 -9.66 10.02
CA ASN A 205 -15.20 -8.27 10.16
C ASN A 205 -15.38 -7.54 8.82
N SER A 206 -16.29 -6.57 8.79
CA SER A 206 -16.55 -5.71 7.63
C SER A 206 -15.40 -4.73 7.33
N ASN A 207 -14.60 -4.37 8.33
CA ASN A 207 -13.45 -3.46 8.16
C ASN A 207 -12.20 -4.21 7.67
N LEU A 208 -12.33 -4.88 6.52
CA LEU A 208 -11.27 -5.62 5.84
C LEU A 208 -11.30 -5.34 4.34
N LYS A 209 -10.14 -5.44 3.70
CA LYS A 209 -10.00 -5.57 2.25
C LYS A 209 -9.89 -7.06 1.93
N VAL A 210 -10.89 -7.65 1.30
CA VAL A 210 -10.96 -9.09 1.04
C VAL A 210 -10.73 -9.37 -0.45
N ARG A 211 -9.90 -10.37 -0.76
CA ARG A 211 -9.78 -10.96 -2.08
C ARG A 211 -10.22 -12.41 -2.02
N LEU A 212 -11.35 -12.72 -2.65
CA LEU A 212 -11.84 -14.08 -2.76
C LEU A 212 -11.07 -14.81 -3.86
N ILE A 213 -10.49 -15.95 -3.52
CA ILE A 213 -9.76 -16.82 -4.42
C ILE A 213 -10.63 -18.04 -4.70
N PHE A 214 -10.98 -18.24 -5.97
CA PHE A 214 -11.77 -19.37 -6.43
C PHE A 214 -10.86 -20.41 -7.09
N LYS A 215 -10.75 -21.58 -6.47
CA LYS A 215 -10.01 -22.74 -7.02
C LYS A 215 -10.86 -23.68 -7.85
N SER A 216 -12.18 -23.57 -7.73
CA SER A 216 -13.13 -24.33 -8.54
C SER A 216 -14.25 -23.45 -9.08
N TYR A 217 -14.84 -23.89 -10.19
CA TYR A 217 -16.04 -23.26 -10.75
C TYR A 217 -17.25 -23.36 -9.80
N SER A 218 -17.36 -24.48 -9.08
CA SER A 218 -18.45 -24.71 -8.12
C SER A 218 -18.45 -23.66 -6.99
N SER A 219 -17.26 -23.30 -6.49
CA SER A 219 -17.10 -22.26 -5.48
C SER A 219 -17.53 -20.89 -6.00
N LEU A 220 -17.20 -20.57 -7.26
CA LEU A 220 -17.63 -19.32 -7.90
C LEU A 220 -19.16 -19.25 -8.02
N LEU A 221 -19.80 -20.33 -8.45
CA LEU A 221 -21.27 -20.40 -8.53
C LEU A 221 -21.92 -20.23 -7.15
N ASN A 222 -21.35 -20.83 -6.11
CA ASN A 222 -21.84 -20.65 -4.74
C ASN A 222 -21.74 -19.19 -4.30
N TRP A 223 -20.64 -18.51 -4.62
CA TRP A 223 -20.48 -17.09 -4.35
C TRP A 223 -21.52 -16.24 -5.09
N LEU A 224 -21.77 -16.49 -6.38
CA LEU A 224 -22.74 -15.69 -7.15
C LEU A 224 -24.13 -15.67 -6.51
N LYS A 225 -24.56 -16.78 -5.90
CA LYS A 225 -25.85 -16.89 -5.18
C LYS A 225 -25.95 -15.96 -3.96
N VAL A 226 -24.83 -15.66 -3.30
CA VAL A 226 -24.79 -14.86 -2.06
C VAL A 226 -24.14 -13.49 -2.23
N SER A 227 -23.50 -13.22 -3.37
CA SER A 227 -22.66 -12.03 -3.60
C SER A 227 -23.36 -10.69 -3.34
N ASN A 228 -24.66 -10.60 -3.65
CA ASN A 228 -25.46 -9.39 -3.39
C ASN A 228 -25.48 -9.00 -1.90
N LYS A 229 -25.46 -9.97 -0.98
CA LYS A 229 -25.41 -9.72 0.47
C LYS A 229 -24.13 -9.01 0.88
N TYR A 230 -23.03 -9.24 0.16
CA TYR A 230 -21.69 -8.81 0.51
C TYR A 230 -21.16 -7.64 -0.32
N LYS A 231 -21.95 -7.12 -1.26
CA LYS A 231 -21.53 -6.08 -2.22
C LYS A 231 -20.88 -4.85 -1.55
N ASN A 232 -21.39 -4.44 -0.39
CA ASN A 232 -20.87 -3.31 0.39
C ASN A 232 -20.48 -3.71 1.82
N TYR A 233 -20.28 -5.01 2.07
CA TYR A 233 -19.99 -5.49 3.41
C TYR A 233 -18.53 -5.24 3.80
N PHE A 234 -17.59 -5.48 2.88
CA PHE A 234 -16.17 -5.25 3.08
C PHE A 234 -15.77 -3.86 2.60
N HIS A 235 -14.70 -3.29 3.17
CA HIS A 235 -14.12 -2.03 2.69
C HIS A 235 -13.70 -2.14 1.22
N THR A 236 -13.11 -3.26 0.86
CA THR A 236 -12.84 -3.61 -0.54
C THR A 236 -13.09 -5.08 -0.74
N LEU A 237 -13.73 -5.44 -1.85
CA LEU A 237 -13.93 -6.82 -2.24
C LEU A 237 -13.38 -7.05 -3.65
N LYS A 238 -12.36 -7.89 -3.78
CA LYS A 238 -11.77 -8.31 -5.05
C LYS A 238 -12.01 -9.79 -5.28
N ILE A 239 -12.02 -10.20 -6.54
CA ILE A 239 -12.17 -11.60 -6.97
C ILE A 239 -10.93 -12.00 -7.74
N LYS A 240 -10.37 -13.17 -7.43
CA LYS A 240 -9.31 -13.85 -8.17
C LYS A 240 -9.79 -15.25 -8.54
N ILE A 241 -9.86 -15.52 -9.85
CA ILE A 241 -10.14 -16.85 -10.38
C ILE A 241 -8.80 -17.54 -10.60
N ASP A 242 -8.62 -18.72 -10.02
CA ASP A 242 -7.37 -19.48 -10.03
C ASP A 242 -7.69 -20.99 -10.12
N PHE A 243 -8.49 -21.34 -11.13
CA PHE A 243 -8.93 -22.71 -11.36
C PHE A 243 -7.76 -23.64 -11.66
N GLU A 244 -7.77 -24.83 -11.09
CA GLU A 244 -6.79 -25.85 -11.43
C GLU A 244 -7.01 -26.35 -12.87
N ASN A 245 -5.91 -26.58 -13.62
CA ASN A 245 -5.92 -26.93 -15.05
C ASN A 245 -6.84 -28.13 -15.40
N LEU A 246 -7.09 -29.03 -14.45
CA LEU A 246 -7.95 -30.21 -14.60
C LEU A 246 -9.45 -29.90 -14.68
N GLU A 247 -9.90 -28.74 -14.20
CA GLU A 247 -11.32 -28.35 -14.28
C GLU A 247 -11.67 -27.68 -15.62
N ILE A 248 -10.71 -26.95 -16.22
CA ILE A 248 -10.93 -26.26 -17.50
C ILE A 248 -11.19 -27.26 -18.63
N SER A 249 -10.48 -28.39 -18.66
CA SER A 249 -10.69 -29.45 -19.65
C SER A 249 -12.05 -30.13 -19.53
N LYS A 250 -12.58 -30.32 -18.30
CA LYS A 250 -13.92 -30.88 -18.07
C LYS A 250 -15.04 -29.92 -18.43
N LEU A 251 -14.81 -28.61 -18.33
CA LEU A 251 -15.78 -27.59 -18.74
C LEU A 251 -16.00 -27.63 -20.27
N GLN A 252 -14.94 -27.80 -21.06
CA GLN A 252 -15.05 -27.82 -22.53
C GLN A 252 -15.92 -28.96 -23.11
N GLU A 253 -16.18 -30.03 -22.36
CA GLU A 253 -16.96 -31.19 -22.83
C GLU A 253 -18.48 -31.04 -22.67
N THR A 254 -18.99 -30.00 -22.02
CA THR A 254 -20.43 -29.85 -21.78
C THR A 254 -21.04 -28.64 -22.47
N LYS A 255 -22.05 -28.84 -23.34
CA LYS A 255 -22.89 -27.78 -23.99
C LYS A 255 -23.49 -26.75 -23.02
N LYS A 256 -23.49 -27.06 -21.73
CA LYS A 256 -23.87 -26.16 -20.64
C LYS A 256 -22.90 -24.98 -20.47
N VAL A 257 -21.64 -25.13 -20.90
CA VAL A 257 -20.60 -24.11 -20.69
C VAL A 257 -20.82 -22.85 -21.50
N GLU A 258 -21.38 -22.90 -22.71
CA GLU A 258 -21.71 -21.68 -23.46
C GLU A 258 -22.76 -20.83 -22.74
N SER A 259 -23.81 -21.44 -22.19
CA SER A 259 -24.83 -20.68 -21.43
C SER A 259 -24.26 -20.13 -20.12
N TYR A 260 -23.33 -20.86 -19.49
CA TYR A 260 -22.68 -20.47 -18.24
C TYR A 260 -21.62 -19.38 -18.39
N VAL A 261 -20.81 -19.46 -19.44
CA VAL A 261 -19.89 -18.41 -19.90
C VAL A 261 -20.70 -17.15 -20.17
N GLN A 262 -21.87 -17.28 -20.82
CA GLN A 262 -22.71 -16.14 -21.12
C GLN A 262 -23.40 -15.56 -19.87
N GLU A 263 -23.82 -16.37 -18.89
CA GLU A 263 -24.32 -15.86 -17.60
C GLU A 263 -23.23 -15.13 -16.80
N LEU A 264 -22.01 -15.65 -16.79
CA LEU A 264 -20.88 -15.01 -16.12
C LEU A 264 -20.48 -13.71 -16.83
N LEU A 265 -20.42 -13.69 -18.16
CA LEU A 265 -20.21 -12.48 -18.96
C LEU A 265 -21.31 -11.45 -18.73
N ASN A 266 -22.58 -11.87 -18.73
CA ASN A 266 -23.72 -10.99 -18.45
C ASN A 266 -23.66 -10.42 -17.03
N TRP A 267 -23.23 -11.20 -16.04
CA TRP A 267 -23.05 -10.72 -14.67
C TRP A 267 -21.87 -9.75 -14.55
N VAL A 268 -20.76 -10.04 -15.23
CA VAL A 268 -19.58 -9.16 -15.33
C VAL A 268 -19.96 -7.83 -15.99
N ASP A 269 -20.69 -7.87 -17.10
CA ASP A 269 -21.23 -6.71 -17.83
C ASP A 269 -22.16 -5.89 -16.94
N LYS A 270 -23.11 -6.53 -16.25
CA LYS A 270 -24.08 -5.86 -15.37
C LYS A 270 -23.43 -5.16 -14.18
N ASN A 271 -22.27 -5.63 -13.73
CA ASN A 271 -21.59 -5.09 -12.55
C ASN A 271 -20.35 -4.25 -12.90
N ASN A 272 -20.15 -3.88 -14.17
CA ASN A 272 -18.98 -3.13 -14.66
C ASN A 272 -17.65 -3.74 -14.20
N ILE A 273 -17.57 -5.08 -14.16
CA ILE A 273 -16.36 -5.77 -13.77
C ILE A 273 -15.39 -5.79 -14.97
N ASN A 274 -14.13 -5.48 -14.68
CA ASN A 274 -13.02 -5.21 -15.61
C ASN A 274 -13.00 -6.09 -16.88
N GLU A 275 -12.82 -5.47 -18.07
CA GLU A 275 -12.70 -6.12 -19.40
C GLU A 275 -11.70 -7.30 -19.43
N LYS A 276 -10.65 -7.27 -18.61
CA LYS A 276 -9.71 -8.40 -18.48
C LYS A 276 -10.35 -9.71 -18.04
N ILE A 277 -11.40 -9.66 -17.22
CA ILE A 277 -12.14 -10.87 -16.80
C ILE A 277 -13.01 -11.39 -17.94
N LYS A 278 -13.60 -10.52 -18.77
CA LYS A 278 -14.36 -10.94 -19.97
C LYS A 278 -13.48 -11.69 -20.96
N ASN A 279 -12.22 -11.28 -21.12
CA ASN A 279 -11.26 -11.95 -22.00
C ASN A 279 -10.68 -13.25 -21.45
N LEU A 280 -10.81 -13.53 -20.15
CA LEU A 280 -10.47 -14.82 -19.56
C LEU A 280 -11.62 -15.84 -19.67
N ILE A 281 -12.84 -15.35 -19.92
CA ILE A 281 -14.07 -16.14 -19.98
C ILE A 281 -14.44 -16.51 -21.43
N LYS A 282 -14.05 -15.69 -22.42
CA LYS A 282 -14.14 -15.99 -23.87
C LYS A 282 -13.04 -16.95 -24.31
#